data_AF-A0A6I9YG51-F1
#
_entry.id   AF-A0A6I9YG51-F1
#
_cell.length_a   1.000
_cell.length_b   1.000
_cell.length_c   1.000
_cell.angle_alpha   90.00
_cell.angle_beta   90.00
_cell.angle_gamma   90.00
#
_symmetry.space_group_name_H-M   'P 1'
#
loop_
_entity.id
_entity.type
_entity.pdbx_description
1 polymer ?
#
loop_
_entity_poly.entity_id
_entity_poly.type
_entity_poly.pdbx_seq_one_letter_code
_entity_poly.pdbx_strand_id
1 'polypeptide(L)'
;MANHREERYTYEDCKKTADWLLSKTKHRPRVAIICGSGLGGLADLLKDQVVFDYAKIPNFPQSTVVGHAGKLVFGNLSGMPTVVMQGRFHMYEGYPLWKVTFPVRIFHLLGVETMIVTNAAGGLNPAFKVGDIMVIQDHINLPGFSGQNPLMGPNDDR
;
A
#
# COMPACT_ATOMS: atom_id res chain seq x y z
N MET A 1 -32.71 0.74 -2.38
CA MET A 1 -31.46 0.50 -3.13
C MET A 1 -30.53 1.64 -2.80
N ALA A 2 -29.47 1.39 -2.03
CA ALA A 2 -28.56 2.44 -1.56
C ALA A 2 -27.76 2.99 -2.75
N ASN A 3 -27.63 4.31 -2.81
CA ASN A 3 -27.01 5.06 -3.89
C ASN A 3 -25.47 4.95 -3.78
N HIS A 4 -24.87 3.87 -4.29
CA HIS A 4 -23.41 3.60 -4.22
C HIS A 4 -22.52 4.57 -5.02
N ARG A 5 -23.05 5.70 -5.51
CA ARG A 5 -22.30 6.71 -6.26
C ARG A 5 -21.52 7.69 -5.36
N GLU A 6 -21.75 7.71 -4.04
CA GLU A 6 -21.13 8.68 -3.11
C GLU A 6 -19.90 8.16 -2.31
N GLU A 7 -19.47 6.90 -2.48
CA GLU A 7 -18.56 6.25 -1.52
C GLU A 7 -17.13 6.00 -2.03
N ARG A 8 -16.58 6.77 -2.98
CA ARG A 8 -15.22 6.51 -3.50
C ARG A 8 -14.32 7.72 -3.37
N TYR A 9 -13.02 7.46 -3.18
CA TYR A 9 -12.01 8.50 -3.19
C TYR A 9 -11.90 9.15 -4.57
N THR A 10 -12.01 10.47 -4.58
CA THR A 10 -11.72 11.33 -5.72
C THR A 10 -10.21 11.55 -5.87
N TYR A 11 -9.79 12.14 -6.98
CA TYR A 11 -8.42 12.65 -7.13
C TYR A 11 -8.10 13.66 -6.02
N GLU A 12 -9.06 14.51 -5.66
CA GLU A 12 -8.92 15.55 -4.65
C GLU A 12 -8.70 14.94 -3.25
N ASP A 13 -9.35 13.82 -2.94
CA ASP A 13 -9.09 13.06 -1.70
C ASP A 13 -7.68 12.48 -1.65
N CYS A 14 -7.20 11.98 -2.79
CA CYS A 14 -5.84 11.48 -2.93
C CYS A 14 -4.83 12.62 -2.76
N LYS A 15 -5.04 13.73 -3.48
CA LYS A 15 -4.18 14.91 -3.44
C LYS A 15 -4.13 15.53 -2.04
N LYS A 16 -5.27 15.67 -1.36
CA LYS A 16 -5.33 16.17 0.02
C LYS A 16 -4.47 15.33 0.97
N THR A 17 -4.50 14.02 0.81
CA THR A 17 -3.70 13.09 1.62
C THR A 17 -2.21 13.21 1.31
N ALA A 18 -1.84 13.26 0.02
CA ALA A 18 -0.47 13.46 -0.41
C ALA A 18 0.11 14.80 0.06
N ASP A 19 -0.63 15.90 -0.14
CA ASP A 19 -0.26 17.25 0.31
C ASP A 19 -0.08 17.29 1.84
N TRP A 20 -0.98 16.63 2.59
CA TRP A 20 -0.85 16.54 4.05
C TRP A 20 0.46 15.84 4.44
N LEU A 21 0.80 14.70 3.81
CA LEU A 21 2.06 14.01 4.05
C LEU A 21 3.28 14.88 3.68
N LEU A 22 3.28 15.50 2.48
CA LEU A 22 4.36 16.36 2.01
C LEU A 22 4.59 17.59 2.91
N SER A 23 3.54 18.08 3.57
CA SER A 23 3.63 19.17 4.54
C SER A 23 4.26 18.75 5.87
N LYS A 24 4.28 17.45 6.17
CA LYS A 24 4.76 16.88 7.44
C LYS A 24 6.10 16.17 7.34
N THR A 25 6.64 15.98 6.13
CA THR A 25 7.96 15.37 5.94
C THR A 25 8.78 16.08 4.86
N LYS A 26 10.10 16.13 5.07
CA LYS A 26 11.06 16.61 4.07
C LYS A 26 11.42 15.53 3.04
N HIS A 27 11.10 14.27 3.31
CA HIS A 27 11.37 13.16 2.40
C HIS A 27 10.58 13.28 1.10
N ARG A 28 11.19 12.91 -0.01
CA ARG A 28 10.59 12.83 -1.35
C ARG A 28 10.88 11.43 -1.91
N PRO A 29 10.05 10.44 -1.55
CA PRO A 29 10.35 9.05 -1.85
C PRO A 29 10.29 8.78 -3.35
N ARG A 30 11.27 8.03 -3.87
CA ARG A 30 11.24 7.49 -5.24
C ARG A 30 10.79 6.04 -5.28
N VAL A 31 10.92 5.34 -4.15
CA VAL A 31 10.52 3.95 -3.97
C VAL A 31 9.46 3.84 -2.88
N ALA A 32 8.41 3.07 -3.14
CA ALA A 32 7.47 2.60 -2.11
C ALA A 32 7.67 1.10 -1.86
N ILE A 33 7.63 0.68 -0.60
CA ILE A 33 7.65 -0.74 -0.22
C ILE A 33 6.40 -1.06 0.58
N ILE A 34 5.63 -2.06 0.14
CA ILE A 34 4.48 -2.56 0.89
C ILE A 34 4.88 -3.85 1.61
N CYS A 35 4.98 -3.80 2.93
CA CYS A 35 5.33 -4.95 3.75
C CYS A 35 4.12 -5.85 4.00
N GLY A 36 4.25 -7.13 3.63
CA GLY A 36 3.33 -8.18 4.01
C GLY A 36 3.55 -8.70 5.43
N SER A 37 2.80 -9.73 5.80
CA SER A 37 2.89 -10.39 7.11
C SER A 37 4.31 -10.92 7.37
N GLY A 38 4.85 -10.62 8.56
CA GLY A 38 6.21 -11.02 8.95
C GLY A 38 7.34 -10.17 8.36
N LEU A 39 7.05 -9.20 7.47
CA LEU A 39 8.06 -8.39 6.78
C LEU A 39 8.09 -6.93 7.26
N GLY A 40 7.39 -6.62 8.36
CA GLY A 40 7.33 -5.29 8.95
C GLY A 40 8.69 -4.73 9.38
N GLY A 41 9.65 -5.60 9.72
CA GLY A 41 11.00 -5.19 10.13
C GLY A 41 11.82 -4.48 9.06
N LEU A 42 11.40 -4.54 7.78
CA LEU A 42 12.04 -3.77 6.71
C LEU A 42 11.97 -2.26 6.94
N ALA A 43 10.91 -1.77 7.60
CA ALA A 43 10.80 -0.36 7.93
C ALA A 43 11.88 0.09 8.93
N ASP A 44 12.33 -0.80 9.81
CA ASP A 44 13.30 -0.50 10.86
C ASP A 44 14.71 -0.26 10.29
N LEU A 45 14.97 -0.70 9.05
CA LEU A 45 16.23 -0.49 8.33
C LEU A 45 16.37 0.92 7.74
N LEU A 46 15.28 1.70 7.69
CA LEU A 46 15.30 3.07 7.18
C LEU A 46 16.10 3.98 8.12
N LYS A 47 16.91 4.86 7.54
CA LYS A 47 17.57 5.97 8.25
C LYS A 47 16.71 7.24 8.19
N ASP A 48 16.91 8.14 9.15
CA ASP A 48 16.25 9.45 9.24
C ASP A 48 14.72 9.37 9.21
N GLN A 49 14.15 8.44 9.98
CA GLN A 49 12.75 8.08 9.85
C GLN A 49 11.78 9.20 10.22
N VAL A 50 10.71 9.34 9.42
CA VAL A 50 9.48 10.06 9.80
C VAL A 50 8.32 9.08 9.74
N VAL A 51 7.67 8.88 10.87
CA VAL A 51 6.64 7.84 11.06
C VAL A 51 5.27 8.46 11.21
N PHE A 52 4.28 7.94 10.47
CA PHE A 52 2.88 8.32 10.57
C PHE A 52 2.03 7.11 10.90
N ASP A 53 1.26 7.17 12.00
CA ASP A 53 0.21 6.17 12.24
C ASP A 53 -0.89 6.35 11.20
N TYR A 54 -1.39 5.27 10.59
CA TYR A 54 -2.44 5.33 9.58
C TYR A 54 -3.68 6.08 10.07
N ALA A 55 -4.03 5.93 11.35
CA ALA A 55 -5.15 6.62 11.98
C ALA A 55 -5.04 8.16 11.98
N LYS A 56 -3.84 8.72 11.80
CA LYS A 56 -3.58 10.17 11.74
C LYS A 56 -3.52 10.69 10.30
N ILE A 57 -3.41 9.81 9.32
CA ILE A 57 -3.32 10.19 7.91
C ILE A 57 -4.76 10.36 7.37
N PRO A 58 -5.11 11.52 6.79
CA PRO A 58 -6.43 11.73 6.20
C PRO A 58 -6.78 10.63 5.21
N ASN A 59 -8.04 10.19 5.22
CA ASN A 59 -8.59 9.19 4.29
C ASN A 59 -7.96 7.79 4.35
N PHE A 60 -6.90 7.57 5.13
CA PHE A 60 -6.19 6.30 5.15
C PHE A 60 -7.01 5.20 5.85
N PRO A 61 -7.01 3.97 5.32
CA PRO A 61 -7.63 2.83 5.99
C PRO A 61 -6.87 2.46 7.27
N GLN A 62 -7.53 1.75 8.18
CA GLN A 62 -6.88 1.17 9.36
C GLN A 62 -6.53 -0.28 9.09
N SER A 63 -5.43 -0.78 9.66
CA SER A 63 -5.09 -2.19 9.58
C SER A 63 -5.60 -2.90 10.82
N THR A 64 -6.33 -4.01 10.63
CA THR A 64 -6.93 -4.77 11.74
C THR A 64 -6.26 -6.13 11.95
N VAL A 65 -5.36 -6.51 11.04
CA VAL A 65 -4.69 -7.81 11.04
C VAL A 65 -3.53 -7.82 12.02
N VAL A 66 -3.41 -8.90 12.80
CA VAL A 66 -2.29 -9.10 13.74
C VAL A 66 -0.96 -9.06 13.00
N GLY A 67 0.02 -8.33 13.54
CA GLY A 67 1.33 -8.14 12.93
C GLY A 67 1.43 -7.00 11.91
N HIS A 68 0.33 -6.30 11.64
CA HIS A 68 0.34 -5.09 10.81
C HIS A 68 0.34 -3.86 11.72
N ALA A 69 1.52 -3.24 11.89
CA ALA A 69 1.72 -2.14 12.84
C ALA A 69 0.88 -0.88 12.52
N GLY A 70 0.44 -0.74 11.27
CA GLY A 70 -0.43 0.37 10.85
C GLY A 70 0.33 1.69 10.73
N LYS A 71 1.56 1.65 10.20
CA LYS A 71 2.44 2.82 10.12
C LYS A 71 2.96 3.05 8.71
N LEU A 72 3.01 4.31 8.30
CA LEU A 72 3.69 4.76 7.08
C LEU A 72 5.02 5.38 7.48
N VAL A 73 6.13 4.76 7.06
CA VAL A 73 7.48 5.14 7.48
C VAL A 73 8.23 5.69 6.29
N PHE A 74 8.60 6.97 6.35
CA PHE A 74 9.50 7.60 5.39
C PHE A 74 10.92 7.54 5.90
N GLY A 75 11.90 7.36 5.02
CA GLY A 75 13.30 7.43 5.37
C GLY A 75 14.21 7.11 4.19
N ASN A 76 15.48 6.86 4.48
CA ASN A 76 16.47 6.47 3.48
C ASN A 76 16.83 4.99 3.63
N LEU A 77 16.62 4.20 2.57
CA LEU A 77 17.08 2.81 2.47
C LEU A 77 18.27 2.76 1.51
N SER A 78 19.45 2.42 2.00
CA SER A 78 20.68 2.38 1.18
C SER A 78 20.92 3.65 0.36
N GLY A 79 20.62 4.83 0.94
CA GLY A 79 20.75 6.14 0.28
C GLY A 79 19.58 6.53 -0.63
N MET A 80 18.57 5.67 -0.80
CA MET A 80 17.38 5.96 -1.60
C MET A 80 16.22 6.45 -0.71
N PRO A 81 15.65 7.64 -0.99
CA PRO A 81 14.42 8.09 -0.35
C PRO A 81 13.29 7.10 -0.61
N THR A 82 12.77 6.51 0.47
CA THR A 82 11.83 5.40 0.44
C THR A 82 10.67 5.66 1.40
N VAL A 83 9.46 5.25 1.00
CA VAL A 83 8.30 5.17 1.90
C VAL A 83 7.90 3.71 2.06
N VAL A 84 7.68 3.28 3.30
CA VAL A 84 7.37 1.88 3.64
C VAL A 84 6.01 1.83 4.33
N MET A 85 5.10 1.00 3.83
CA MET A 85 3.90 0.60 4.54
C MET A 85 4.22 -0.55 5.48
N GLN A 86 4.29 -0.27 6.78
CA GLN A 86 4.47 -1.27 7.82
C GLN A 86 3.12 -1.88 8.18
N GLY A 87 2.71 -2.85 7.36
CA GLY A 87 1.38 -3.43 7.35
C GLY A 87 0.52 -2.86 6.23
N ARG A 88 -0.30 -3.71 5.62
CA ARG A 88 -1.22 -3.38 4.53
C ARG A 88 -2.67 -3.71 4.89
N PHE A 89 -3.56 -3.41 3.97
CA PHE A 89 -4.98 -3.71 4.05
C PHE A 89 -5.31 -4.89 3.14
N HIS A 90 -6.34 -5.64 3.49
CA HIS A 90 -6.80 -6.77 2.72
C HIS A 90 -8.29 -6.69 2.45
N MET A 91 -8.70 -7.23 1.31
CA MET A 91 -10.12 -7.32 0.95
C MET A 91 -10.91 -8.17 1.96
N TYR A 92 -10.30 -9.20 2.54
CA TYR A 92 -10.96 -10.04 3.54
C TYR A 92 -11.27 -9.32 4.86
N GLU A 93 -10.68 -8.14 5.11
CA GLU A 93 -11.02 -7.28 6.26
C GLU A 93 -12.36 -6.54 6.03
N GLY A 94 -13.01 -6.76 4.88
CA GLY A 94 -14.25 -6.08 4.48
C GLY A 94 -14.02 -4.78 3.71
N TYR A 95 -12.76 -4.44 3.41
CA TYR A 95 -12.45 -3.25 2.63
C TYR A 95 -12.70 -3.47 1.13
N PRO A 96 -13.38 -2.54 0.44
CA PRO A 96 -13.45 -2.57 -1.01
C PRO A 96 -12.06 -2.32 -1.61
N LEU A 97 -11.79 -2.88 -2.79
CA LEU A 97 -10.44 -2.85 -3.38
C LEU A 97 -9.90 -1.44 -3.64
N TRP A 98 -10.75 -0.48 -3.99
CA TRP A 98 -10.33 0.93 -4.15
C TRP A 98 -9.81 1.54 -2.84
N LYS A 99 -10.24 1.02 -1.68
CA LYS A 99 -9.75 1.43 -0.36
C LYS A 99 -8.46 0.69 -0.01
N VAL A 100 -8.38 -0.60 -0.32
CA VAL A 100 -7.15 -1.40 -0.17
C VAL A 100 -5.99 -0.80 -0.95
N THR A 101 -6.24 -0.37 -2.19
CA THR A 101 -5.21 0.17 -3.10
C THR A 101 -5.05 1.68 -3.02
N PHE A 102 -5.78 2.37 -2.13
CA PHE A 102 -5.71 3.82 -1.98
C PHE A 102 -4.27 4.36 -1.79
N PRO A 103 -3.40 3.75 -0.95
CA PRO A 103 -2.03 4.22 -0.77
C PRO A 103 -1.20 4.26 -2.06
N VAL A 104 -1.50 3.40 -3.04
CA VAL A 104 -0.75 3.36 -4.31
C VAL A 104 -0.91 4.67 -5.10
N ARG A 105 -2.12 5.24 -5.12
CA ARG A 105 -2.37 6.55 -5.73
C ARG A 105 -1.64 7.66 -4.97
N ILE A 106 -1.57 7.56 -3.65
CA ILE A 106 -0.82 8.50 -2.82
C ILE A 106 0.68 8.42 -3.15
N PHE A 107 1.25 7.23 -3.29
CA PHE A 107 2.66 7.07 -3.67
C PHE A 107 2.97 7.72 -5.01
N HIS A 108 2.11 7.54 -6.00
CA HIS A 108 2.25 8.23 -7.28
C HIS A 108 2.29 9.76 -7.10
N LEU A 109 1.35 10.34 -6.34
CA LEU A 109 1.30 11.78 -6.07
C LEU A 109 2.47 12.29 -5.20
N LEU A 110 3.12 11.41 -4.44
CA LEU A 110 4.34 11.73 -3.68
C LEU A 110 5.61 11.72 -4.56
N GLY A 111 5.51 11.29 -5.83
CA GLY A 111 6.64 11.17 -6.75
C GLY A 111 7.32 9.80 -6.77
N VAL A 112 6.66 8.76 -6.25
CA VAL A 112 7.19 7.39 -6.31
C VAL A 112 7.15 6.87 -7.74
N GLU A 113 8.28 6.35 -8.21
CA GLU A 113 8.46 5.79 -9.55
C GLU A 113 8.49 4.26 -9.54
N THR A 114 8.80 3.66 -8.38
CA THR A 114 8.93 2.20 -8.24
C THR A 114 8.22 1.73 -6.98
N MET A 115 7.41 0.69 -7.11
CA MET A 115 6.76 0.05 -5.97
C MET A 115 7.23 -1.40 -5.85
N ILE A 116 7.67 -1.77 -4.65
CA ILE A 116 8.02 -3.13 -4.28
C ILE A 116 6.91 -3.65 -3.38
N VAL A 117 6.26 -4.73 -3.79
CA VAL A 117 5.22 -5.39 -3.01
C VAL A 117 5.74 -6.71 -2.46
N THR A 118 5.51 -6.94 -1.17
CA THR A 118 5.92 -8.18 -0.51
C THR A 118 4.71 -8.87 0.10
N ASN A 119 4.73 -10.19 0.19
CA ASN A 119 3.69 -10.98 0.83
C ASN A 119 4.26 -12.29 1.35
N ALA A 120 3.54 -12.91 2.29
CA ALA A 120 3.69 -14.32 2.59
C ALA A 120 2.69 -15.11 1.72
N ALA A 121 3.13 -16.25 1.18
CA ALA A 121 2.32 -17.12 0.34
C ALA A 121 2.59 -18.60 0.65
N GLY A 122 1.60 -19.45 0.39
CA GLY A 122 1.80 -20.90 0.35
C GLY A 122 2.39 -21.32 -1.00
N GLY A 123 3.50 -22.06 -0.97
CA GLY A 123 4.13 -22.60 -2.18
C GLY A 123 3.33 -23.77 -2.76
N LEU A 124 2.81 -23.60 -3.98
CA LEU A 124 2.14 -24.69 -4.71
C LEU A 124 3.11 -25.47 -5.60
N ASN A 125 4.22 -24.86 -6.01
CA ASN A 125 5.28 -25.56 -6.72
C ASN A 125 6.01 -26.50 -5.74
N PRO A 126 6.02 -27.83 -5.97
CA PRO A 126 6.66 -28.78 -5.05
C PRO A 126 8.16 -28.57 -4.83
N ALA A 127 8.82 -27.81 -5.70
CA ALA A 127 10.24 -27.46 -5.55
C ALA A 127 10.48 -26.39 -4.49
N PHE A 128 9.45 -25.62 -4.10
CA PHE A 128 9.59 -24.54 -3.12
C PHE A 128 9.66 -25.08 -1.69
N LYS A 129 10.46 -24.42 -0.88
CA LYS A 129 10.64 -24.70 0.54
C LYS A 129 10.23 -23.49 1.39
N VAL A 130 9.92 -23.76 2.66
CA VAL A 130 9.67 -22.69 3.63
C VAL A 130 10.91 -21.81 3.74
N GLY A 131 10.72 -20.49 3.60
CA GLY A 131 11.79 -19.50 3.65
C GLY A 131 12.31 -19.07 2.27
N ASP A 132 11.92 -19.76 1.19
CA ASP A 132 12.30 -19.35 -0.16
C ASP A 132 11.68 -17.99 -0.52
N ILE A 133 12.45 -17.18 -1.27
CA ILE A 133 11.96 -15.95 -1.89
C ILE A 133 11.63 -16.26 -3.34
N MET A 134 10.36 -16.10 -3.70
CA MET A 134 9.87 -16.23 -5.07
C MET A 134 9.62 -14.84 -5.66
N VAL A 135 10.25 -14.55 -6.79
CA VAL A 135 9.94 -13.35 -7.58
C VAL A 135 8.63 -13.58 -8.32
N ILE A 136 7.65 -12.69 -8.11
CA ILE A 136 6.39 -12.71 -8.85
C ILE A 136 6.66 -12.20 -10.26
N GLN A 137 6.68 -13.11 -11.23
CA GLN A 137 6.78 -12.75 -12.64
C GLN A 137 5.42 -12.37 -13.22
N ASP A 138 4.34 -13.00 -12.75
CA ASP A 138 2.97 -12.76 -13.17
C ASP A 138 1.95 -13.18 -12.09
N HIS A 139 0.67 -12.87 -12.26
CA HIS A 139 -0.41 -13.24 -11.33
C HIS A 139 -1.72 -13.62 -12.03
N ILE A 140 -2.51 -14.49 -11.38
CA ILE A 140 -3.89 -14.79 -11.80
C ILE A 140 -4.86 -14.08 -10.85
N ASN A 141 -5.60 -13.11 -11.36
CA ASN A 141 -6.55 -12.33 -10.56
C ASN A 141 -7.96 -12.97 -10.55
N LEU A 142 -8.14 -14.04 -9.78
CA LEU A 142 -9.44 -14.71 -9.64
C LEU A 142 -10.56 -13.77 -9.18
N PRO A 143 -10.38 -12.88 -8.17
CA PRO A 143 -11.41 -11.89 -7.83
C PRO A 143 -11.75 -10.96 -8.99
N GLY A 144 -10.74 -10.55 -9.76
CA GLY A 144 -10.90 -9.69 -10.95
C GLY A 144 -11.78 -10.31 -12.02
N PHE A 145 -11.68 -11.62 -12.27
CA PHE A 145 -12.56 -12.33 -13.21
C PHE A 145 -14.03 -12.27 -12.80
N SER A 146 -14.32 -12.17 -11.50
CA SER A 146 -15.67 -12.02 -10.95
C SER A 146 -16.07 -10.56 -10.70
N GLY A 147 -15.33 -9.60 -11.28
CA GLY A 147 -15.63 -8.17 -11.19
C GLY A 147 -15.04 -7.46 -9.96
N GLN A 148 -14.37 -8.16 -9.04
CA GLN A 148 -13.69 -7.48 -7.93
C GLN A 148 -12.35 -6.92 -8.41
N ASN A 149 -12.37 -5.73 -8.98
CA ASN A 149 -11.20 -5.02 -9.51
C ASN A 149 -11.12 -3.58 -8.96
N PRO A 150 -9.95 -3.11 -8.48
CA PRO A 150 -9.80 -1.74 -7.98
C PRO A 150 -10.06 -0.64 -9.02
N LEU A 151 -10.05 -1.00 -10.31
CA LEU A 151 -10.27 -0.10 -11.45
C LEU A 151 -11.72 -0.12 -11.97
N MET A 152 -12.61 -0.94 -11.39
CA MET A 152 -14.04 -0.86 -11.73
C MET A 152 -14.56 0.55 -11.48
N GLY A 153 -15.42 1.11 -12.33
CA GLY A 153 -16.03 2.45 -12.18
C GLY A 153 -15.44 3.49 -13.14
N PRO A 154 -15.79 4.79 -12.98
CA PRO A 154 -15.25 5.85 -13.83
C PRO A 154 -13.72 5.92 -13.74
N ASN A 155 -13.07 6.09 -14.88
CA ASN A 155 -11.64 6.39 -14.96
C ASN A 155 -11.41 7.89 -14.72
N ASP A 156 -10.37 8.23 -13.97
CA ASP A 156 -9.83 9.59 -13.90
C ASP A 156 -8.53 9.59 -14.69
N ASP A 157 -8.38 10.49 -15.66
CA ASP A 157 -7.24 10.52 -16.59
C ASP A 157 -6.01 11.22 -16.00
N ARG A 158 -6.15 11.79 -14.79
CA ARG A 158 -5.10 12.54 -14.09
C ARG A 158 -4.18 11.66 -13.26
#